data_AF-Q2W5E6-F1
#
_entry.id   AF-Q2W5E6-F1
#
_cell.length_a   1.000
_cell.length_b   1.000
_cell.length_c   1.000
_cell.angle_alpha   90.00
_cell.angle_beta   90.00
_cell.angle_gamma   90.00
#
_symmetry.space_group_name_H-M   'P 1'
#
loop_
_entity.id
_entity.type
_entity.pdbx_description
1 polymer ?
#
loop_
_entity_poly.entity_id
_entity_poly.type
_entity_poly.pdbx_seq_one_letter_code
_entity_poly.pdbx_strand_id
1 'polypeptide(L)'
;MTAFAKLKLTTATRKTENLSAEQYARQRVLGNLAEQLGLVKAMLDGTAFTVKQTRYKTDENGERVGYERSKRLRQWFWQDTDGNWLLELRYGNRALKLSGENTAVVAGTKEQLASVIETLMDAVTVGELDKALAAAKKERLAMLRKG
;
A
#
# COMPACT_ATOMS: atom_id res chain seq x y z
N MET A 1 14.05 -10.10 47.08
CA MET A 1 14.63 -9.01 46.26
C MET A 1 13.77 -8.81 45.02
N THR A 2 13.24 -7.61 44.80
CA THR A 2 12.30 -7.32 43.71
C THR A 2 13.04 -7.11 42.39
N ALA A 3 12.66 -7.88 41.35
CA ALA A 3 13.29 -7.86 40.02
C ALA A 3 13.24 -6.48 39.34
N PHE A 4 12.28 -5.65 39.72
CA PHE A 4 12.06 -4.31 39.18
C PHE A 4 13.23 -3.35 39.43
N ALA A 5 13.94 -3.49 40.55
CA ALA A 5 15.08 -2.62 40.90
C ALA A 5 16.31 -2.79 39.98
N LYS A 6 16.34 -3.83 39.14
CA LYS A 6 17.42 -4.09 38.18
C LYS A 6 17.24 -3.36 36.85
N LEU A 7 16.12 -2.69 36.63
CA LEU A 7 15.81 -2.02 35.36
C LEU A 7 16.32 -0.58 35.38
N LYS A 8 17.04 -0.21 34.32
CA LYS A 8 17.51 1.16 34.11
C LYS A 8 16.40 1.99 33.46
N LEU A 9 15.75 2.83 34.24
CA LEU A 9 14.72 3.75 33.75
C LEU A 9 15.39 4.93 33.04
N THR A 10 14.85 5.31 31.88
CA THR A 10 15.31 6.45 31.09
C THR A 10 14.11 7.31 30.69
N THR A 11 14.28 8.63 30.70
CA THR A 11 13.31 9.62 30.20
C THR A 11 13.44 9.82 28.70
N ALA A 12 13.76 8.76 27.95
CA ALA A 12 13.91 8.83 26.51
C ALA A 12 12.57 9.20 25.88
N THR A 13 12.49 10.39 25.30
CA THR A 13 11.40 10.79 24.42
C THR A 13 11.50 9.95 23.16
N ARG A 14 10.45 9.16 22.87
CA ARG A 14 10.35 8.39 21.63
C ARG A 14 10.48 9.38 20.47
N LYS A 15 11.54 9.25 19.67
CA LYS A 15 11.71 10.04 18.44
C LYS A 15 10.54 9.69 17.52
N THR A 16 9.54 10.56 17.45
CA THR A 16 8.57 10.53 16.36
C THR A 16 9.33 10.99 15.14
N GLU A 17 9.85 10.05 14.35
CA GLU A 17 10.32 10.40 13.01
C GLU A 17 9.12 10.95 12.25
N ASN A 18 9.08 12.27 12.10
CA ASN A 18 8.19 12.89 11.14
C ASN A 18 8.72 12.49 9.77
N LEU A 19 8.21 11.38 9.24
CA LEU A 19 8.53 10.93 7.89
C LEU A 19 8.25 12.09 6.92
N SER A 20 9.12 12.25 5.94
CA SER A 20 8.91 13.25 4.90
C SER A 20 7.62 12.94 4.15
N ALA A 21 7.06 13.96 3.51
CA ALA A 21 5.83 13.82 2.74
C ALA A 21 5.96 12.80 1.58
N GLU A 22 7.19 12.55 1.13
CA GLU A 22 7.60 11.56 0.13
C GLU A 22 7.70 10.16 0.75
N GLN A 23 8.35 10.03 1.90
CA GLN A 23 8.45 8.76 2.64
C GLN A 23 7.06 8.20 2.99
N TYR A 24 6.13 9.07 3.41
CA TYR A 24 4.73 8.68 3.59
C TYR A 24 4.05 8.20 2.29
N ALA A 25 4.36 8.84 1.16
CA ALA A 25 3.80 8.44 -0.13
C ALA A 25 4.35 7.07 -0.56
N ARG A 26 5.67 6.85 -0.42
CA ARG A 26 6.33 5.57 -0.68
C ARG A 26 5.74 4.46 0.18
N GLN A 27 5.68 4.64 1.51
CA GLN A 27 5.10 3.64 2.43
C GLN A 27 3.66 3.26 2.05
N ARG A 28 2.85 4.25 1.66
CA ARG A 28 1.47 3.99 1.23
C ARG A 28 1.41 3.13 -0.03
N VAL A 29 2.28 3.37 -1.00
CA VAL A 29 2.33 2.59 -2.25
C VAL A 29 2.90 1.20 -2.00
N LEU A 30 3.99 1.10 -1.24
CA LEU A 30 4.57 -0.18 -0.83
C LEU A 30 3.54 -1.06 -0.09
N GLY A 31 2.76 -0.48 0.82
CA GLY A 31 1.69 -1.20 1.51
C GLY A 31 0.63 -1.74 0.55
N ASN A 32 0.21 -0.96 -0.46
CA ASN A 32 -0.75 -1.46 -1.44
C ASN A 32 -0.13 -2.52 -2.37
N LEU A 33 1.12 -2.35 -2.79
CA LEU A 33 1.84 -3.32 -3.62
C LEU A 33 2.01 -4.65 -2.87
N ALA A 34 2.33 -4.62 -1.58
CA ALA A 34 2.40 -5.82 -0.75
C ALA A 34 1.05 -6.56 -0.66
N GLU A 35 -0.07 -5.83 -0.59
CA GLU A 35 -1.40 -6.43 -0.65
C GLU A 35 -1.68 -7.07 -2.02
N GLN A 36 -1.27 -6.43 -3.12
CA GLN A 36 -1.39 -7.01 -4.46
C GLN A 36 -0.51 -8.25 -4.61
N LEU A 37 0.72 -8.23 -4.07
CA LEU A 37 1.61 -9.39 -4.06
C LEU A 37 0.97 -10.57 -3.33
N GLY A 38 0.34 -10.32 -2.17
CA GLY A 38 -0.41 -11.33 -1.43
C GLY A 38 -1.59 -11.91 -2.23
N LEU A 39 -2.33 -11.07 -2.95
CA LEU A 39 -3.40 -11.51 -3.86
C LEU A 39 -2.85 -12.39 -4.99
N VAL A 40 -1.72 -12.02 -5.59
CA VAL A 40 -1.09 -12.81 -6.67
C VAL A 40 -0.59 -14.15 -6.16
N LYS A 41 0.12 -14.17 -5.02
CA LYS A 41 0.61 -15.41 -4.41
C LYS A 41 -0.54 -16.36 -4.08
N ALA A 42 -1.59 -15.86 -3.44
CA ALA A 42 -2.77 -16.69 -3.17
C ALA A 42 -3.49 -17.16 -4.46
N MET A 43 -3.52 -16.34 -5.50
CA MET A 43 -4.06 -16.71 -6.81
C MET A 43 -3.22 -17.82 -7.50
N LEU A 44 -1.91 -17.85 -7.27
CA LEU A 44 -1.01 -18.91 -7.75
C LEU A 44 -1.19 -20.19 -6.93
N ASP A 45 -1.31 -20.07 -5.61
CA ASP A 45 -1.48 -21.19 -4.68
C ASP A 45 -2.91 -21.77 -4.66
N GLY A 46 -3.87 -21.08 -5.30
CA GLY A 46 -5.29 -21.46 -5.27
C GLY A 46 -5.97 -21.20 -3.91
N THR A 47 -5.43 -20.30 -3.09
CA THR A 47 -5.93 -19.97 -1.75
C THR A 47 -6.66 -18.62 -1.72
N ALA A 48 -7.43 -18.37 -0.66
CA ALA A 48 -8.07 -17.08 -0.44
C ALA A 48 -7.15 -16.14 0.35
N PHE A 49 -6.91 -14.92 -0.15
CA PHE A 49 -6.18 -13.88 0.56
C PHE A 49 -7.12 -12.80 1.08
N THR A 50 -7.12 -12.59 2.39
CA THR A 50 -7.89 -11.53 3.05
C THR A 50 -7.01 -10.74 4.01
N VAL A 51 -7.02 -9.42 3.88
CA VAL A 51 -6.36 -8.52 4.82
C VAL A 51 -7.37 -8.04 5.85
N LYS A 52 -7.07 -8.21 7.14
CA LYS A 52 -7.88 -7.64 8.21
C LYS A 52 -7.51 -6.17 8.42
N GLN A 53 -8.50 -5.32 8.61
CA GLN A 53 -8.33 -3.90 8.92
C GLN A 53 -9.10 -3.55 10.19
N THR A 54 -8.40 -2.93 11.15
CA THR A 54 -9.03 -2.35 12.33
C THR A 54 -9.77 -1.08 11.95
N ARG A 55 -11.05 -1.00 12.32
CA ARG A 55 -11.89 0.18 12.22
C ARG A 55 -12.37 0.56 13.61
N TYR A 56 -12.66 1.84 13.79
CA TYR A 56 -13.22 2.33 15.05
C TYR A 56 -14.65 2.78 14.79
N LYS A 57 -15.58 2.35 15.64
CA LYS A 57 -16.96 2.83 15.66
C LYS A 57 -17.23 3.42 17.04
N THR A 58 -18.02 4.49 17.09
CA THR A 58 -18.55 5.02 18.34
C THR A 58 -19.69 4.12 18.80
N ASP A 59 -19.60 3.60 20.02
CA ASP A 59 -20.68 2.83 20.63
C ASP A 59 -21.82 3.74 21.12
N GLU A 60 -22.84 3.13 21.71
CA GLU A 60 -24.02 3.85 22.25
C GLU A 60 -23.67 4.72 23.47
N ASN A 61 -22.51 4.48 24.10
CA ASN A 61 -22.01 5.22 25.26
C ASN A 61 -21.07 6.37 24.86
N GLY A 62 -20.81 6.56 23.56
CA GLY A 62 -19.91 7.60 23.06
C GLY A 62 -18.43 7.20 23.04
N GLU A 63 -18.08 5.95 23.37
CA GLU A 63 -16.70 5.46 23.36
C GLU A 63 -16.28 4.93 21.99
N ARG A 64 -15.01 5.15 21.61
CA ARG A 64 -14.46 4.66 20.34
C ARG A 64 -13.96 3.23 20.50
N VAL A 65 -14.76 2.26 20.08
CA VAL A 65 -14.41 0.85 20.12
C VAL A 65 -13.78 0.41 18.79
N GLY A 66 -12.63 -0.25 18.88
CA GLY A 66 -11.96 -0.86 17.72
C GLY A 66 -12.56 -2.23 17.39
N TYR A 67 -12.88 -2.48 16.12
CA TYR A 67 -13.32 -3.78 15.62
C TYR A 67 -12.52 -4.18 14.37
N GLU A 68 -12.31 -5.48 14.19
CA GLU A 68 -11.66 -6.02 13.00
C GLU A 68 -12.68 -6.24 11.88
N ARG A 69 -12.35 -5.85 10.65
CA ARG A 69 -13.13 -6.17 9.46
C ARG A 69 -12.22 -6.64 8.33
N SER A 70 -12.63 -7.64 7.58
CA SER A 70 -11.97 -8.02 6.34
C SER A 70 -12.04 -6.89 5.32
N LYS A 71 -10.89 -6.42 4.85
CA LYS A 71 -10.75 -5.42 3.80
C LYS A 71 -11.03 -6.09 2.46
N ARG A 72 -11.99 -5.55 1.70
CA ARG A 72 -12.20 -5.95 0.30
C ARG A 72 -11.07 -5.36 -0.54
N LEU A 73 -10.14 -6.20 -0.98
CA LEU A 73 -9.05 -5.81 -1.87
C LEU A 73 -9.54 -5.84 -3.31
N ARG A 74 -9.36 -4.72 -4.03
CA ARG A 74 -9.53 -4.69 -5.48
C ARG A 74 -8.23 -5.21 -6.11
N GLN A 75 -8.34 -6.18 -7.01
CA GLN A 75 -7.22 -6.61 -7.85
C GLN A 75 -6.85 -5.48 -8.82
N TRP A 76 -5.56 -5.19 -8.91
CA TRP A 76 -5.01 -4.17 -9.81
C TRP A 76 -4.39 -4.75 -11.07
N PHE A 77 -4.58 -6.05 -11.26
CA PHE A 77 -4.04 -6.81 -12.37
C PHE A 77 -5.17 -7.53 -13.11
N TRP A 78 -5.00 -7.70 -14.42
CA TRP A 78 -5.97 -8.33 -15.30
C TRP A 78 -5.27 -8.94 -16.51
N GLN A 79 -6.00 -9.73 -17.29
CA GLN A 79 -5.53 -10.26 -18.57
C GLN A 79 -6.06 -9.39 -19.71
N ASP A 80 -5.21 -8.99 -20.66
CA ASP A 80 -5.65 -8.32 -21.90
C ASP A 80 -6.27 -9.30 -22.91
N THR A 81 -6.68 -8.76 -24.05
CA THR A 81 -7.21 -9.53 -25.20
C THR A 81 -6.21 -10.50 -25.79
N ASP A 82 -4.91 -10.23 -25.63
CA ASP A 82 -3.82 -11.03 -26.19
C ASP A 82 -3.37 -12.14 -25.22
N GLY A 83 -3.98 -12.21 -24.03
CA GLY A 83 -3.69 -13.19 -23.01
C GLY A 83 -2.56 -12.80 -22.05
N ASN A 84 -1.98 -11.60 -22.18
CA ASN A 84 -0.95 -11.11 -21.28
C ASN A 84 -1.56 -10.59 -19.98
N TRP A 85 -0.87 -10.84 -18.87
CA TRP A 85 -1.19 -10.21 -17.60
C TRP A 85 -0.60 -8.80 -17.54
N LEU A 86 -1.41 -7.85 -17.09
CA LEU A 86 -1.02 -6.46 -16.85
C LEU A 86 -1.25 -6.11 -15.39
N LEU A 87 -0.49 -5.14 -14.90
CA LEU A 87 -0.61 -4.57 -13.57
C LEU A 87 -0.69 -3.04 -13.67
N GLU A 88 -1.75 -2.46 -13.12
CA GLU A 88 -1.88 -1.00 -12.99
C GLU A 88 -1.42 -0.55 -11.60
N LEU A 89 -0.37 0.26 -11.55
CA LEU A 89 0.05 0.85 -10.29
C LEU A 89 -0.93 1.95 -9.90
N ARG A 90 -1.49 1.91 -8.69
CA ARG A 90 -2.44 2.92 -8.22
C ARG A 90 -1.95 3.65 -6.97
N TYR A 91 -2.17 4.97 -6.94
CA TYR A 91 -2.06 5.80 -5.75
C TYR A 91 -3.45 6.05 -5.16
N GLY A 92 -3.85 5.20 -4.20
CA GLY A 92 -5.22 5.19 -3.70
C GLY A 92 -6.20 4.72 -4.77
N ASN A 93 -7.21 5.52 -5.10
CA ASN A 93 -8.20 5.17 -6.11
C ASN A 93 -7.81 5.57 -7.54
N ARG A 94 -6.60 6.06 -7.80
CA ARG A 94 -6.18 6.49 -9.15
C ARG A 94 -4.97 5.74 -9.67
N ALA A 95 -4.97 5.48 -10.97
CA ALA A 95 -3.83 4.95 -11.69
C ALA A 95 -2.68 5.97 -11.68
N LEU A 96 -1.47 5.48 -11.42
CA LEU A 96 -0.24 6.25 -11.44
C LEU A 96 0.32 6.23 -12.86
N LYS A 97 0.60 7.41 -13.43
CA LYS A 97 1.31 7.51 -14.71
C LYS A 97 2.77 7.16 -14.49
N LEU A 98 3.22 6.04 -15.06
CA LEU A 98 4.59 5.54 -14.94
C LEU A 98 5.51 6.18 -15.96
N SER A 99 5.04 6.27 -17.21
CA SER A 99 5.75 6.90 -18.32
C SER A 99 4.74 7.52 -19.29
N GLY A 100 4.72 8.85 -19.39
CA GLY A 100 3.75 9.57 -20.22
C GLY A 100 2.30 9.25 -19.81
N GLU A 101 1.51 8.71 -20.74
CA GLU A 101 0.11 8.30 -20.50
C GLU A 101 -0.01 6.84 -20.01
N ASN A 102 1.08 6.07 -19.96
CA ASN A 102 1.03 4.67 -19.59
C ASN A 102 0.91 4.50 -18.07
N THR A 103 -0.12 3.77 -17.64
CA THR A 103 -0.41 3.50 -16.22
C THR A 103 -0.23 2.03 -15.83
N ALA A 104 -0.05 1.14 -16.81
CA ALA A 104 0.05 -0.29 -16.62
C ALA A 104 1.41 -0.84 -17.08
N VAL A 105 1.87 -1.89 -16.40
CA VAL A 105 3.06 -2.67 -16.74
C VAL A 105 2.60 -4.03 -17.26
N VAL A 106 3.18 -4.48 -18.37
CA VAL A 106 2.94 -5.82 -18.91
C VAL A 106 3.82 -6.81 -18.16
N ALA A 107 3.20 -7.82 -17.55
CA ALA A 107 3.89 -8.92 -16.88
C ALA A 107 4.07 -10.15 -17.75
N GLY A 108 3.30 -10.29 -18.85
CA GLY A 108 3.34 -11.48 -19.70
C GLY A 108 2.50 -12.59 -19.07
N THR A 109 3.11 -13.49 -18.31
CA THR A 109 2.38 -14.61 -17.68
C THR A 109 1.89 -14.28 -16.27
N LYS A 110 1.00 -15.14 -15.76
CA LYS A 110 0.43 -15.03 -14.41
C LYS A 110 1.51 -15.15 -13.33
N GLU A 111 2.49 -16.00 -13.56
CA GLU A 111 3.60 -16.30 -12.63
C GLU A 111 4.59 -15.13 -12.57
N GLN A 112 4.78 -14.43 -13.69
CA GLN A 112 5.67 -13.27 -13.79
C GLN A 112 5.11 -12.05 -13.05
N LEU A 113 3.80 -12.01 -12.79
CA LEU A 113 3.13 -10.90 -12.12
C LEU A 113 3.70 -10.62 -10.72
N ALA A 114 4.06 -11.67 -9.96
CA ALA A 114 4.66 -11.50 -8.64
C ALA A 114 6.03 -10.80 -8.72
N SER A 115 6.86 -11.22 -9.68
CA SER A 115 8.19 -10.63 -9.92
C SER A 115 8.10 -9.17 -10.38
N VAL A 116 7.12 -8.83 -11.22
CA VAL A 116 6.86 -7.44 -11.63
C VAL A 116 6.44 -6.57 -10.43
N ILE A 117 5.59 -7.09 -9.53
CA ILE A 117 5.21 -6.37 -8.32
C ILE A 117 6.42 -6.13 -7.42
N GLU A 118 7.28 -7.13 -7.23
CA GLU A 118 8.51 -7.02 -6.42
C GLU A 118 9.47 -5.99 -7.02
N THR A 119 9.64 -5.98 -8.35
CA THR A 119 10.44 -4.97 -9.06
C THR A 119 9.89 -3.56 -8.88
N LEU A 120 8.57 -3.38 -8.93
CA LEU A 120 7.93 -2.08 -8.64
C LEU A 120 8.12 -1.66 -7.19
N MET A 121 8.10 -2.61 -6.23
CA MET A 121 8.38 -2.32 -4.83
C MET A 121 9.81 -1.82 -4.64
N ASP A 122 10.78 -2.42 -5.32
CA ASP A 122 12.17 -1.97 -5.27
C ASP A 122 12.33 -0.57 -5.86
N ALA A 123 11.75 -0.31 -7.04
CA ALA A 123 11.74 1.00 -7.68
C ALA A 123 11.12 2.11 -6.79
N VAL A 124 10.02 1.80 -6.07
CA VAL A 124 9.42 2.73 -5.10
C VAL A 124 10.34 2.93 -3.89
N THR A 125 11.02 1.89 -3.43
CA THR A 125 11.91 1.94 -2.26
C THR A 125 13.10 2.85 -2.52
N VAL A 126 13.74 2.72 -3.69
CA VAL A 126 14.86 3.57 -4.10
C VAL A 126 14.44 4.99 -4.51
N GLY A 127 13.13 5.22 -4.73
CA GLY A 127 12.56 6.54 -4.99
C GLY A 127 12.47 6.91 -6.48
N GLU A 128 12.62 5.95 -7.39
CA GLU A 128 12.53 6.19 -8.84
C GLU A 128 11.16 6.75 -9.25
N LEU A 129 10.10 6.35 -8.54
CA LEU A 129 8.73 6.80 -8.81
C LEU A 129 8.31 8.05 -8.04
N ASP A 130 9.19 8.69 -7.27
CA ASP A 130 8.82 9.83 -6.41
C ASP A 130 8.21 10.99 -7.18
N LYS A 131 8.73 11.28 -8.38
CA LYS A 131 8.17 12.34 -9.25
C LYS A 131 6.72 12.04 -9.63
N ALA A 132 6.43 10.79 -10.01
CA ALA A 132 5.08 10.35 -10.34
C ALA A 132 4.16 10.40 -9.10
N LEU A 133 4.66 9.97 -7.94
CA LEU A 133 3.91 10.01 -6.67
C LEU A 133 3.59 11.45 -6.24
N ALA A 134 4.54 12.37 -6.37
CA ALA A 134 4.35 13.78 -6.06
C ALA A 134 3.28 14.40 -6.98
N ALA A 135 3.33 14.11 -8.28
CA ALA A 135 2.33 14.56 -9.24
C ALA A 135 0.92 14.02 -8.91
N ALA A 136 0.79 12.71 -8.67
CA ALA A 136 -0.48 12.09 -8.31
C ALA A 136 -1.04 12.62 -6.97
N LYS A 137 -0.17 12.89 -5.99
CA LYS A 137 -0.54 13.52 -4.72
C LYS A 137 -1.08 14.93 -4.94
N LYS A 138 -0.41 15.75 -5.75
CA LYS A 138 -0.85 17.11 -6.07
C LYS A 138 -2.20 17.11 -6.77
N GLU A 139 -2.40 16.23 -7.75
CA GLU A 139 -3.66 16.09 -8.46
C GLU A 139 -4.80 15.68 -7.52
N ARG A 140 -4.57 14.68 -6.66
CA ARG A 140 -5.55 14.26 -5.65
C ARG A 140 -5.93 15.41 -4.71
N LEU A 141 -4.97 16.19 -4.25
CA LEU A 141 -5.23 17.34 -3.37
C LEU A 141 -6.01 18.45 -4.08
N ALA A 142 -5.70 18.74 -5.34
CA ALA A 142 -6.42 19.73 -6.13
C ALA A 142 -7.91 19.36 -6.28
N MET A 143 -8.23 18.07 -6.37
CA MET A 143 -9.61 17.62 -6.51
C MET A 143 -10.38 17.60 -5.18
N LEU A 144 -9.74 17.25 -4.07
CA LEU A 144 -10.37 17.31 -2.75
C LEU A 144 -10.74 18.74 -2.32
N ARG A 145 -10.15 19.76 -2.94
CA ARG A 145 -10.48 21.18 -2.70
C ARG A 145 -11.62 21.71 -3.57
N LYS A 146 -12.06 20.92 -4.57
CA LYS A 146 -13.11 21.31 -5.53
C LYS A 146 -14.48 20.69 -5.23
N GLY A 147 -14.54 19.73 -4.31
CA GLY A 147 -15.79 19.13 -3.82
C GLY A 147 -16.05 19.57 -2.39
#